data_AF-A0A0F2PHE5-F1
#
_entry.id   AF-A0A0F2PHE5-F1
#
_cell.length_a   1.000
_cell.length_b   1.000
_cell.length_c   1.000
_cell.angle_alpha   90.00
_cell.angle_beta   90.00
_cell.angle_gamma   90.00
#
_symmetry.space_group_name_H-M   'P 1'
#
loop_
_entity.id
_entity.type
_entity.pdbx_description
1 polymer ?
#
loop_
_entity_poly.entity_id
_entity_poly.type
_entity_poly.pdbx_seq_one_letter_code
_entity_poly.pdbx_strand_id
1 'polypeptide(L)'
;MSQVRPDAASTIKTEALATVLGVTAQKIRDYTRAGVLEQTGNQGEYFLIAAVSSVTKHLRETAAGRTPGDEILKLKTQKLRADAAKATLQAQALQGSVIPRDAIANRWTTTARIIRSTLLAVPARAAARLNLSATAREELEAEIHAALEDLAENGLEQVEIHEFREAHANG
;
A
#
# COMPACT_ATOMS: atom_id res chain seq x y z
N MET A 1 46.31 25.90 -34.42
CA MET A 1 45.04 26.53 -34.00
C MET A 1 45.26 27.12 -32.62
N SER A 2 45.29 28.44 -32.52
CA SER A 2 45.46 29.15 -31.24
C SER A 2 44.24 28.90 -30.36
N GLN A 3 44.43 28.29 -29.19
CA GLN A 3 43.36 28.13 -28.19
C GLN A 3 43.13 29.49 -27.52
N VAL A 4 42.11 30.21 -27.95
CA VAL A 4 41.64 31.42 -27.26
C VAL A 4 41.05 30.98 -25.94
N ARG A 5 41.77 31.22 -24.84
CA ARG A 5 41.19 31.11 -23.49
C ARG A 5 40.17 32.24 -23.35
N PRO A 6 38.88 31.93 -23.14
CA PRO A 6 37.91 32.97 -22.89
C PRO A 6 38.25 33.67 -21.57
N ASP A 7 38.30 34.99 -21.63
CA ASP A 7 38.42 35.89 -20.49
C ASP A 7 37.04 36.42 -20.06
N ALA A 8 36.98 37.18 -18.97
CA ALA A 8 35.71 37.68 -18.44
C ALA A 8 34.96 38.62 -19.43
N ALA A 9 35.69 39.22 -20.37
CA ALA A 9 35.13 40.11 -21.40
C ALA A 9 34.67 39.37 -22.66
N SER A 10 34.96 38.07 -22.80
CA SER A 10 34.58 37.29 -23.99
C SER A 10 33.07 37.22 -24.15
N THR A 11 32.56 37.76 -25.24
CA THR A 11 31.14 37.75 -25.59
C THR A 11 30.79 36.67 -26.61
N ILE A 12 29.55 36.21 -26.59
CA ILE A 12 29.02 35.18 -27.47
C ILE A 12 27.58 35.48 -27.90
N LYS A 13 27.24 35.19 -29.15
CA LYS A 13 25.88 35.33 -29.68
C LYS A 13 25.01 34.13 -29.30
N THR A 14 23.70 34.36 -29.27
CA THR A 14 22.66 33.38 -28.92
C THR A 14 22.86 31.98 -29.56
N GLU A 15 23.07 31.90 -30.88
CA GLU A 15 23.24 30.63 -31.60
C GLU A 15 24.50 29.86 -31.17
N ALA A 16 25.60 30.58 -30.98
CA ALA A 16 26.84 29.99 -30.51
C ALA A 16 26.74 29.56 -29.04
N LEU A 17 26.07 30.34 -28.19
CA LEU A 17 25.81 29.98 -26.80
C LEU A 17 24.90 28.74 -26.69
N ALA A 18 23.87 28.65 -27.54
CA ALA A 18 23.00 27.48 -27.64
C ALA A 18 23.81 26.22 -27.98
N THR A 19 24.77 26.34 -28.91
CA THR A 19 25.67 25.25 -29.29
C THR A 19 26.59 24.85 -28.14
N VAL A 20 27.17 25.81 -27.41
CA VAL A 20 28.03 25.56 -26.25
C VAL A 20 27.29 24.84 -25.13
N LEU A 21 26.03 25.22 -24.88
CA LEU A 21 25.20 24.63 -23.81
C LEU A 21 24.44 23.37 -24.25
N GLY A 22 24.49 22.99 -25.53
CA GLY A 22 23.75 21.84 -26.06
C GLY A 22 22.23 22.01 -26.02
N VAL A 23 21.72 23.23 -26.14
CA VAL A 23 20.28 23.57 -26.11
C VAL A 23 19.86 24.30 -27.38
N THR A 24 18.56 24.53 -27.57
CA THR A 24 18.06 25.31 -28.71
C THR A 24 18.20 26.81 -28.46
N ALA A 25 18.31 27.60 -29.54
CA ALA A 25 18.28 29.07 -29.45
C ALA A 25 16.99 29.59 -28.77
N GLN A 26 15.86 28.89 -28.96
CA GLN A 26 14.62 29.19 -28.24
C GLN A 26 14.80 29.07 -26.72
N LYS A 27 15.50 28.02 -26.26
CA LYS A 27 15.75 27.82 -24.84
C LYS A 27 16.61 28.92 -24.24
N ILE A 28 17.59 29.42 -24.99
CA ILE A 28 18.39 30.60 -24.57
C ILE A 28 17.50 31.83 -24.41
N ARG A 29 16.59 32.10 -25.36
CA ARG A 29 15.63 33.20 -25.25
C ARG A 29 14.72 33.07 -24.02
N ASP A 30 14.27 31.85 -23.73
CA ASP A 30 13.45 31.57 -22.55
C ASP A 30 14.22 31.84 -21.25
N TYR A 31 15.50 31.44 -21.17
CA TYR A 31 16.37 31.75 -20.03
C TYR A 31 16.61 33.24 -19.85
N THR A 32 16.79 33.98 -20.95
CA THR A 32 16.90 35.44 -20.91
C THR A 32 15.61 36.09 -20.43
N ARG A 33 14.45 35.63 -20.89
CA ARG A 33 13.14 36.12 -20.43
C ARG A 33 12.86 35.79 -18.97
N ALA A 34 13.35 34.64 -18.51
CA ALA A 34 13.25 34.20 -17.12
C ALA A 34 14.28 34.89 -16.18
N GLY A 35 15.16 35.74 -16.72
CA GLY A 35 16.20 36.44 -15.95
C GLY A 35 17.37 35.55 -15.52
N VAL A 36 17.53 34.36 -16.12
CA VAL A 36 18.66 33.46 -15.86
C VAL A 36 19.91 33.88 -16.63
N LEU A 37 19.72 34.51 -17.81
CA LEU A 37 20.80 35.03 -18.65
C LEU A 37 20.69 36.54 -18.78
N GLU A 38 21.81 37.24 -18.59
CA GLU A 38 21.93 38.69 -18.75
C GLU A 38 22.68 39.04 -20.04
N GLN A 39 22.14 39.98 -20.81
CA GLN A 39 22.75 40.45 -22.05
C GLN A 39 23.79 41.54 -21.79
N THR A 40 24.82 41.64 -22.64
CA THR A 40 25.94 42.59 -22.48
C THR A 40 25.61 44.03 -22.88
N GLY A 41 24.35 44.34 -23.17
CA GLY A 41 23.87 45.62 -23.71
C GLY A 41 23.50 45.56 -25.19
N ASN A 42 24.11 44.64 -25.95
CA ASN A 42 23.73 44.35 -27.33
C ASN A 42 22.68 43.22 -27.39
N GLN A 43 21.72 43.34 -28.31
CA GLN A 43 20.64 42.36 -28.44
C GLN A 43 21.19 40.98 -28.84
N GLY A 44 20.92 39.97 -28.00
CA GLY A 44 21.26 38.58 -28.26
C GLY A 44 22.74 38.22 -28.05
N GLU A 45 23.48 39.06 -27.32
CA GLU A 45 24.89 38.88 -26.96
C GLU A 45 25.06 38.75 -25.44
N TYR A 46 25.90 37.80 -25.02
CA TYR A 46 26.08 37.40 -23.61
C TYR A 46 27.57 37.29 -23.27
N PHE A 47 27.93 37.56 -22.02
CA PHE A 47 29.27 37.22 -21.52
C PHE A 47 29.36 35.71 -21.34
N LEU A 48 30.28 35.06 -22.06
CA LEU A 48 30.36 33.60 -22.15
C LEU A 48 30.49 32.94 -20.78
N ILE A 49 31.44 33.41 -19.96
CA ILE A 49 31.72 32.82 -18.64
C ILE A 49 30.53 33.03 -17.70
N ALA A 50 29.94 34.22 -17.70
CA ALA A 50 28.80 34.54 -16.85
C ALA A 50 27.57 33.72 -17.22
N ALA A 51 27.27 33.61 -18.52
CA ALA A 51 26.14 32.86 -19.05
C ALA A 51 26.23 31.35 -18.72
N VAL A 52 27.41 30.76 -18.94
CA VAL A 52 27.62 29.34 -18.61
C VAL A 52 27.48 29.11 -17.10
N SER A 53 28.05 29.99 -16.28
CA SER A 53 27.96 29.89 -14.81
C SER A 53 26.51 30.01 -14.31
N SER A 54 25.75 30.99 -14.81
CA SER A 54 24.36 31.23 -14.39
C SER A 54 23.44 30.07 -14.78
N VAL A 55 23.56 29.57 -16.02
CA VAL A 55 22.78 28.41 -16.49
C VAL A 55 23.14 27.16 -15.69
N THR A 56 24.44 26.92 -15.44
CA THR A 56 24.89 25.76 -14.65
C THR A 56 24.39 25.82 -13.21
N LYS A 57 24.32 27.02 -12.62
CA LYS A 57 23.73 27.24 -11.30
C LYS A 57 22.23 26.97 -11.31
N HIS A 58 21.50 27.54 -12.28
CA HIS A 58 20.06 27.34 -12.44
C HIS A 58 19.69 25.86 -12.63
N LEU A 59 20.45 25.13 -13.45
CA LEU A 59 20.23 23.69 -13.65
C LEU A 59 20.50 22.89 -12.37
N ARG A 60 21.53 23.24 -11.61
CA ARG A 60 21.80 22.61 -10.30
C ARG A 60 20.69 22.89 -9.29
N GLU A 61 20.21 24.12 -9.20
CA GLU A 61 19.10 24.49 -8.31
C GLU A 61 17.79 23.81 -8.72
N THR A 62 17.52 23.72 -10.02
CA THR A 62 16.35 23.02 -10.57
C THR A 62 16.43 21.50 -10.36
N ALA A 63 17.62 20.91 -10.44
CA ALA A 63 17.82 19.49 -10.17
C ALA A 63 17.80 19.16 -8.67
N ALA A 64 18.34 20.06 -7.83
CA ALA A 64 18.30 19.96 -6.38
C ALA A 64 16.86 20.13 -5.85
N GLY A 65 16.11 21.06 -6.43
CA GLY A 65 14.66 21.22 -6.25
C GLY A 65 13.89 20.33 -7.22
N ARG A 66 13.95 19.00 -7.02
CA ARG A 66 13.10 17.99 -7.71
C ARG A 66 11.76 18.60 -8.13
N THR A 67 11.51 18.61 -9.44
CA THR A 67 10.36 19.27 -10.05
C THR A 67 9.06 18.86 -9.34
N PRO A 68 8.23 19.81 -8.86
CA PRO A 68 6.96 19.52 -8.19
C PRO A 68 6.06 18.56 -9.00
N GLY A 69 6.17 18.58 -10.33
CA GLY A 69 5.45 17.68 -11.23
C GLY A 69 5.70 16.20 -10.97
N ASP A 70 6.93 15.76 -10.68
CA ASP A 70 7.26 14.33 -10.57
C ASP A 70 6.78 13.73 -9.25
N GLU A 71 6.89 14.47 -8.15
CA GLU A 71 6.32 14.11 -6.85
C GLU A 71 4.78 14.07 -6.94
N ILE A 72 4.16 15.06 -7.57
CA ILE A 72 2.71 15.11 -7.77
C ILE A 72 2.23 13.95 -8.66
N LEU A 73 2.96 13.60 -9.72
CA LEU A 73 2.64 12.47 -10.59
C LEU A 73 2.76 11.14 -9.85
N LYS A 74 3.78 10.97 -9.00
CA LYS A 74 3.92 9.79 -8.13
C LYS A 74 2.78 9.67 -7.14
N LEU A 75 2.43 10.74 -6.45
CA LEU A 75 1.32 10.78 -5.49
C LEU A 75 -0.03 10.50 -6.18
N LYS A 76 -0.26 11.08 -7.36
CA LYS A 76 -1.46 10.79 -8.17
C LYS A 76 -1.52 9.32 -8.59
N THR A 77 -0.40 8.74 -8.99
CA THR A 77 -0.32 7.33 -9.39
C THR A 77 -0.58 6.39 -8.20
N GLN A 78 -0.04 6.71 -7.02
CA GLN A 78 -0.31 5.95 -5.80
C GLN A 78 -1.78 6.04 -5.38
N LYS A 79 -2.36 7.25 -5.43
CA LYS A 79 -3.78 7.45 -5.14
C LYS A 79 -4.67 6.65 -6.09
N LEU A 80 -4.39 6.69 -7.40
CA LEU A 80 -5.15 5.92 -8.40
C LEU A 80 -5.10 4.41 -8.14
N ARG A 81 -3.95 3.88 -7.72
CA ARG A 81 -3.81 2.46 -7.33
C ARG A 81 -4.62 2.12 -6.08
N ALA A 82 -4.59 2.99 -5.06
CA ALA A 82 -5.38 2.80 -3.85
C ALA A 82 -6.90 2.84 -4.13
N ASP A 83 -7.33 3.77 -4.97
CA ASP A 83 -8.73 3.90 -5.40
C ASP A 83 -9.18 2.69 -6.22
N ALA A 84 -8.33 2.16 -7.10
CA ALA A 84 -8.61 0.93 -7.85
C ALA A 84 -8.72 -0.30 -6.93
N ALA A 85 -7.82 -0.46 -5.96
CA ALA A 85 -7.90 -1.55 -4.98
C ALA A 85 -9.18 -1.48 -4.14
N LYS A 86 -9.57 -0.26 -3.73
CA LYS A 86 -10.83 -0.03 -3.02
C LYS A 86 -12.04 -0.39 -3.87
N ALA A 87 -12.07 0.01 -5.14
CA ALA A 87 -13.14 -0.31 -6.07
C ALA A 87 -13.28 -1.83 -6.28
N THR A 88 -12.16 -2.55 -6.40
CA THR A 88 -12.15 -4.02 -6.50
C THR A 88 -12.72 -4.68 -5.24
N LEU A 89 -12.28 -4.25 -4.05
CA LEU A 89 -12.82 -4.77 -2.78
C LEU A 89 -14.32 -4.49 -2.62
N GLN A 90 -14.78 -3.30 -3.04
CA GLN A 90 -16.21 -2.95 -3.04
C GLN A 90 -17.01 -3.82 -4.01
N ALA A 91 -16.49 -4.09 -5.21
CA ALA A 91 -17.13 -4.97 -6.19
C ALA A 91 -17.22 -6.42 -5.67
N GLN A 92 -16.16 -6.92 -5.02
CA GLN A 92 -16.15 -8.25 -4.41
C GLN A 92 -17.11 -8.35 -3.21
N ALA A 93 -17.23 -7.28 -2.40
CA ALA A 93 -18.23 -7.22 -1.33
C ALA A 93 -19.67 -7.27 -1.87
N LEU A 94 -19.94 -6.56 -2.99
CA LEU A 94 -21.24 -6.59 -3.66
C LEU A 94 -21.58 -7.96 -4.26
N GLN A 95 -20.58 -8.73 -4.68
CA GLN A 95 -20.74 -10.11 -5.16
C GLN A 95 -20.84 -11.15 -4.03
N GLY A 96 -20.76 -10.73 -2.77
CA GLY A 96 -20.86 -11.62 -1.61
C GLY A 96 -19.60 -12.46 -1.33
N SER A 97 -18.47 -12.18 -1.99
CA SER A 97 -17.22 -12.93 -1.81
C SER A 97 -16.32 -12.37 -0.70
N VAL A 98 -16.71 -11.26 -0.07
CA VAL A 98 -16.00 -10.67 1.07
C VAL A 98 -16.92 -10.74 2.28
N ILE A 99 -16.59 -11.63 3.20
CA ILE A 99 -17.23 -11.70 4.51
C ILE A 99 -16.33 -10.92 5.48
N PRO A 100 -16.85 -9.91 6.21
CA PRO A 100 -16.08 -9.22 7.24
C PRO A 100 -15.51 -10.23 8.24
N ARG A 101 -14.22 -10.11 8.57
CA ARG A 101 -13.56 -11.01 9.52
C ARG A 101 -14.31 -11.06 10.86
N ASP A 102 -14.77 -9.92 11.34
CA ASP A 102 -15.54 -9.81 12.59
C ASP A 102 -16.88 -10.55 12.51
N ALA A 103 -17.51 -10.58 11.33
CA ALA A 103 -18.75 -11.32 11.14
C ALA A 103 -18.52 -12.84 11.25
N ILE A 104 -17.38 -13.35 10.77
CA ILE A 104 -17.00 -14.76 10.91
C ILE A 104 -16.76 -15.09 12.38
N ALA A 105 -15.93 -14.31 13.07
CA ALA A 105 -15.60 -14.54 14.48
C ALA A 105 -16.84 -14.46 15.38
N ASN A 106 -17.70 -13.46 15.16
CA ASN A 106 -18.95 -13.32 15.88
C ASN A 106 -19.88 -14.51 15.63
N ARG A 107 -20.05 -14.92 14.37
CA ARG A 107 -20.91 -16.06 14.04
C ARG A 107 -20.42 -17.34 14.68
N TRP A 108 -19.12 -17.65 14.64
CA TRP A 108 -18.57 -18.83 15.32
C TRP A 108 -18.72 -18.76 16.84
N THR A 109 -18.51 -17.58 17.44
CA THR A 109 -18.74 -17.38 18.88
C THR A 109 -20.20 -17.60 19.25
N THR A 110 -21.15 -17.10 18.45
CA THR A 110 -22.58 -17.33 18.65
C THR A 110 -22.92 -18.82 18.51
N THR A 111 -22.44 -19.48 17.46
CA THR A 111 -22.65 -20.92 17.24
C THR A 111 -22.14 -21.74 18.43
N ALA A 112 -20.92 -21.48 18.90
CA ALA A 112 -20.35 -22.16 20.05
C ALA A 112 -21.17 -21.97 21.34
N ARG A 113 -21.67 -20.75 21.58
CA ARG A 113 -22.57 -20.47 22.72
C ARG A 113 -23.89 -21.23 22.63
N ILE A 114 -24.48 -21.32 21.43
CA ILE A 114 -25.72 -22.07 21.20
C ILE A 114 -25.48 -23.57 21.43
N ILE A 115 -24.38 -24.12 20.91
CA ILE A 115 -24.02 -25.52 21.13
C ILE A 115 -23.85 -25.80 22.63
N ARG A 116 -23.09 -24.96 23.35
CA ARG A 116 -22.90 -25.09 24.80
C ARG A 116 -24.23 -25.07 25.55
N SER A 117 -25.09 -24.07 25.30
CA SER A 117 -26.36 -23.96 26.01
C SER A 117 -27.32 -25.12 25.71
N THR A 118 -27.35 -25.59 24.47
CA THR A 118 -28.19 -26.72 24.06
C THR A 118 -27.76 -28.03 24.69
N LEU A 119 -26.44 -28.28 24.79
CA LEU A 119 -25.84 -29.44 25.44
C LEU A 119 -26.06 -29.42 26.96
N LEU A 120 -25.80 -28.30 27.63
CA LEU A 120 -26.00 -28.18 29.08
C LEU A 120 -27.47 -28.34 29.50
N ALA A 121 -28.42 -28.12 28.59
CA ALA A 121 -29.82 -28.37 28.84
C ALA A 121 -30.26 -29.83 28.58
N VAL A 122 -29.39 -30.69 28.03
CA VAL A 122 -29.69 -32.13 27.78
C VAL A 122 -30.03 -32.90 29.05
N PRO A 123 -29.28 -32.79 30.18
CA PRO A 123 -29.55 -33.60 31.37
C PRO A 123 -30.94 -33.36 31.94
N ALA A 124 -31.37 -32.09 32.02
CA ALA A 124 -32.70 -31.73 32.49
C ALA A 124 -33.81 -32.28 31.58
N ARG A 125 -33.64 -32.18 30.25
CA ARG A 125 -34.61 -32.74 29.28
C ARG A 125 -34.67 -34.26 29.33
N ALA A 126 -33.52 -34.92 29.44
CA ALA A 126 -33.42 -36.37 29.54
C ALA A 126 -34.06 -36.87 30.84
N ALA A 127 -33.80 -36.21 31.96
CA ALA A 127 -34.42 -36.54 33.25
C ALA A 127 -35.94 -36.42 33.20
N ALA A 128 -36.48 -35.35 32.62
CA ALA A 128 -37.91 -35.15 32.47
C ALA A 128 -38.58 -36.17 31.52
N ARG A 129 -37.89 -36.57 30.44
CA ARG A 129 -38.45 -37.50 29.43
C ARG A 129 -38.35 -38.97 29.83
N LEU A 130 -37.29 -39.34 30.54
CA LEU A 130 -36.95 -40.73 30.85
C LEU A 130 -37.13 -41.07 32.34
N ASN A 131 -37.60 -40.14 33.16
CA ASN A 131 -37.71 -40.27 34.62
C ASN A 131 -36.38 -40.72 35.27
N LEU A 132 -35.27 -40.10 34.87
CA LEU A 132 -33.95 -40.42 35.43
C LEU A 132 -33.92 -40.10 36.93
N SER A 133 -33.18 -40.91 37.70
CA SER A 133 -32.88 -40.58 39.09
C SER A 133 -32.04 -39.30 39.16
N ALA A 134 -32.03 -38.65 40.33
CA ALA A 134 -31.18 -37.49 40.58
C ALA A 134 -29.70 -37.79 40.32
N THR A 135 -29.24 -38.97 40.75
CA THR A 135 -27.86 -39.45 40.54
C THR A 135 -27.52 -39.62 39.06
N ALA A 136 -28.38 -40.27 38.28
CA ALA A 136 -28.15 -40.46 36.84
C ALA A 136 -28.18 -39.13 36.06
N ARG A 137 -28.98 -38.15 36.52
CA ARG A 137 -28.96 -36.78 35.97
C ARG A 137 -27.64 -36.07 36.26
N GLU A 138 -27.13 -36.20 37.49
CA GLU A 138 -25.86 -35.59 37.90
C GLU A 138 -24.66 -36.21 37.18
N GLU A 139 -24.64 -37.54 37.02
CA GLU A 139 -23.61 -38.23 36.22
C GLU A 139 -23.62 -37.76 34.77
N LEU A 140 -24.80 -37.63 34.15
CA LEU A 140 -24.93 -37.14 32.78
C LEU A 140 -24.50 -35.66 32.65
N GLU A 141 -24.79 -34.84 33.65
CA GLU A 141 -24.34 -33.44 33.70
C GLU A 141 -22.82 -33.37 33.79
N ALA A 142 -22.21 -34.16 34.68
CA ALA A 142 -20.75 -34.24 34.82
C ALA A 142 -20.07 -34.70 33.52
N GLU A 143 -20.62 -35.72 32.85
CA GLU A 143 -20.07 -36.23 31.59
C GLU A 143 -20.11 -35.17 30.46
N ILE A 144 -21.22 -34.43 30.34
CA ILE A 144 -21.32 -33.35 29.35
C ILE A 144 -20.33 -32.22 29.66
N HIS A 145 -20.15 -31.89 30.94
CA HIS A 145 -19.15 -30.91 31.35
C HIS A 145 -17.74 -31.37 31.01
N ALA A 146 -17.38 -32.61 31.33
CA ALA A 146 -16.07 -33.19 31.00
C ALA A 146 -15.81 -33.20 29.49
N ALA A 147 -16.78 -33.60 28.68
CA ALA A 147 -16.66 -33.58 27.23
C ALA A 147 -16.51 -32.16 26.64
N LEU A 148 -17.20 -31.17 27.22
CA LEU A 148 -17.06 -29.77 26.81
C LEU A 148 -15.71 -29.16 27.21
N GLU A 149 -15.16 -29.60 28.33
CA GLU A 149 -13.83 -29.18 28.83
C GLU A 149 -12.72 -29.79 27.97
N ASP A 150 -12.80 -31.09 27.68
CA ASP A 150 -11.90 -31.78 26.75
C ASP A 150 -11.94 -31.13 25.35
N LEU A 151 -13.13 -30.79 24.84
CA LEU A 151 -13.26 -30.07 23.57
C LEU A 151 -12.62 -28.66 23.62
N ALA A 152 -12.67 -27.98 24.76
CA ALA A 152 -12.06 -26.66 24.90
C ALA A 152 -10.52 -26.73 24.96
N GLU A 153 -9.98 -27.77 25.58
CA GLU A 153 -8.53 -27.97 25.76
C GLU A 153 -7.89 -28.60 24.51
N ASN A 154 -8.51 -29.65 23.96
CA ASN A 154 -7.93 -30.52 22.94
C ASN A 154 -8.62 -30.42 21.56
N GLY A 155 -9.71 -29.65 21.46
CA GLY A 155 -10.55 -29.63 20.25
C GLY A 155 -9.85 -29.11 18.99
N LEU A 156 -8.83 -28.25 19.12
CA LEU A 156 -8.07 -27.73 17.97
C LEU A 156 -7.04 -28.75 17.45
N GLU A 157 -6.41 -29.51 18.35
CA GLU A 157 -5.43 -30.54 17.97
C GLU A 157 -6.10 -31.68 17.17
N GLN A 158 -7.36 -32.00 17.49
CA GLN A 158 -8.12 -33.03 16.77
C GLN A 158 -8.47 -32.64 15.33
N VAL A 159 -8.64 -31.34 15.02
CA VAL A 159 -8.95 -30.87 13.67
C VAL A 159 -7.72 -30.96 12.76
N GLU A 160 -6.54 -30.57 13.25
CA GLU A 160 -5.29 -30.65 12.49
C GLU A 160 -4.94 -32.11 12.12
N ILE A 161 -5.23 -33.07 13.00
CA ILE A 161 -5.00 -34.50 12.76
C ILE A 161 -5.93 -35.04 11.65
N HIS A 162 -7.13 -34.49 11.50
CA HIS A 162 -8.08 -34.93 10.47
C HIS A 162 -7.73 -34.40 9.08
N GLU A 163 -7.38 -33.11 8.96
CA GLU A 163 -6.96 -32.51 7.68
C GLU A 163 -5.68 -33.16 7.13
N PHE A 164 -4.74 -33.53 8.01
CA PHE A 164 -3.52 -34.23 7.61
C PHE A 164 -3.79 -35.64 7.10
N ARG A 165 -4.79 -36.36 7.66
CA ARG A 165 -5.16 -37.70 7.20
C ARG A 165 -5.87 -37.71 5.86
N GLU A 166 -6.72 -36.71 5.58
CA GLU A 166 -7.41 -36.61 4.29
C GLU A 166 -6.47 -36.21 3.14
N ALA A 167 -5.48 -35.36 3.39
CA ALA A 167 -4.48 -34.97 2.40
C ALA A 167 -3.59 -36.15 1.94
N HIS A 168 -3.34 -37.12 2.83
CA HIS A 168 -2.54 -38.31 2.54
C HIS A 168 -3.33 -39.52 2.04
N ALA A 169 -4.66 -39.47 2.04
CA ALA A 169 -5.52 -40.54 1.51
C ALA A 169 -5.91 -40.35 0.03
N ASN A 170 -5.75 -39.13 -0.51
CA ASN A 170 -6.13 -38.76 -1.87
C ASN A 170 -4.92 -38.50 -2.82
N GLY A 171 -3.71 -38.87 -2.41
CA GLY A 171 -2.48 -38.82 -3.24
C GLY A 171 -1.92 -40.20 -3.49
#